data_AF-A0A7Y2P263-F1
#
_entry.id   AF-A0A7Y2P263-F1
#
_cell.length_a   1.000
_cell.length_b   1.000
_cell.length_c   1.000
_cell.angle_alpha   90.00
_cell.angle_beta   90.00
_cell.angle_gamma   90.00
#
_symmetry.space_group_name_H-M   'P 1'
#
loop_
_entity.id
_entity.type
_entity.pdbx_description
1 polymer ?
#
loop_
_entity_poly.entity_id
_entity_poly.type
_entity_poly.pdbx_seq_one_letter_code
_entity_poly.pdbx_strand_id
1 'polypeptide(L)'
;MNKVIQDKLLALMREARDRLEATDWFRVGLGLHYLAGLMTQEEIDFKTVDRAYNRFIYHTLGKGHSIASVLQFMSGEKVMPTVESARFTDAFRSHCPDIPIESIPFLLELNLGVAKNISGLEPEGPLADWVARQKALAAGQGSA
;
A
#
# COMPACT_ATOMS: atom_id res chain seq x y z
N MET A 1 10.41 -12.57 4.26
CA MET A 1 9.03 -12.37 3.80
C MET A 1 8.49 -13.72 3.39
N ASN A 2 7.30 -14.10 3.87
CA ASN A 2 6.71 -15.40 3.56
C ASN A 2 6.46 -15.54 2.05
N LYS A 3 6.77 -16.71 1.47
CA LYS A 3 6.56 -17.02 0.05
C LYS A 3 5.10 -16.85 -0.38
N VAL A 4 4.14 -17.17 0.49
CA VAL A 4 2.71 -16.98 0.21
C VAL A 4 2.39 -15.53 -0.13
N ILE A 5 2.93 -14.57 0.62
CA ILE A 5 2.70 -13.14 0.36
C ILE A 5 3.39 -12.72 -0.94
N GLN A 6 4.60 -13.22 -1.21
CA GLN A 6 5.29 -12.95 -2.47
C GLN A 6 4.49 -13.45 -3.67
N ASP A 7 3.97 -14.68 -3.62
CA ASP A 7 3.20 -15.29 -4.70
C ASP A 7 1.90 -14.52 -4.96
N LYS A 8 1.20 -14.06 -3.91
CA LYS A 8 0.01 -13.19 -4.01
C LYS A 8 0.33 -11.86 -4.71
N LEU A 9 1.41 -11.19 -4.30
CA LEU A 9 1.83 -9.91 -4.89
C LEU A 9 2.27 -10.05 -6.35
N LEU A 10 2.93 -11.15 -6.70
CA LEU A 10 3.28 -11.45 -8.08
C LEU A 10 2.04 -11.80 -8.92
N ALA A 11 1.02 -12.44 -8.35
CA ALA A 11 -0.24 -12.66 -9.03
C ALA A 11 -0.97 -11.35 -9.30
N LEU A 12 -1.11 -10.49 -8.29
CA LEU A 12 -1.67 -9.13 -8.44
C LEU A 12 -0.96 -8.32 -9.52
N MET A 13 0.39 -8.34 -9.54
CA MET A 13 1.19 -7.64 -10.55
C MET A 13 0.89 -8.11 -11.98
N ARG A 14 0.54 -9.39 -12.18
CA ARG A 14 0.26 -9.98 -13.51
C ARG A 14 -1.13 -9.64 -14.04
N GLU A 15 -2.05 -9.21 -13.19
CA GLU A 15 -3.39 -8.73 -13.57
C GLU A 15 -3.37 -7.31 -14.19
N ALA A 16 -2.24 -6.61 -14.10
CA ALA A 16 -2.07 -5.33 -14.74
C ALA A 16 -1.89 -5.46 -16.26
N ARG A 17 -2.36 -4.46 -17.00
CA ARG A 17 -2.43 -4.47 -18.47
C ARG A 17 -1.11 -4.09 -19.13
N ASP A 18 -0.29 -3.32 -18.44
CA ASP A 18 0.99 -2.86 -18.93
C ASP A 18 2.03 -2.82 -17.80
N ARG A 19 3.28 -2.52 -18.18
CA ARG A 19 4.42 -2.53 -17.27
C ARG A 19 4.34 -1.45 -16.19
N LEU A 20 3.80 -0.27 -16.51
CA LEU A 20 3.71 0.83 -15.56
C LEU A 20 2.69 0.47 -14.49
N GLU A 21 1.51 0.04 -14.94
CA GLU A 21 0.42 -0.40 -14.08
C GLU A 21 0.82 -1.61 -13.23
N ALA A 22 1.57 -2.57 -13.79
CA ALA A 22 2.11 -3.71 -13.04
C ALA A 22 3.05 -3.26 -11.92
N THR A 23 3.91 -2.28 -12.21
CA THR A 23 4.84 -1.73 -11.22
C THR A 23 4.09 -1.02 -10.10
N ASP A 24 3.09 -0.22 -10.44
CA ASP A 24 2.32 0.55 -9.47
C ASP A 24 1.43 -0.36 -8.61
N TRP A 25 0.76 -1.35 -9.21
CA TRP A 25 -0.03 -2.35 -8.48
C TRP A 25 0.83 -3.16 -7.53
N PHE A 26 2.03 -3.56 -7.97
CA PHE A 26 2.99 -4.23 -7.10
C PHE A 26 3.40 -3.35 -5.92
N ARG A 27 3.71 -2.07 -6.16
CA ARG A 27 4.07 -1.13 -5.09
C ARG A 27 2.94 -0.95 -4.07
N VAL A 28 1.73 -0.66 -4.54
CA VAL A 28 0.57 -0.45 -3.66
C VAL A 28 0.26 -1.71 -2.87
N GLY A 29 0.15 -2.87 -3.54
CA GLY A 29 -0.15 -4.11 -2.85
C GLY A 29 0.93 -4.48 -1.81
N LEU A 30 2.21 -4.32 -2.16
CA LEU A 30 3.32 -4.61 -1.27
C LEU A 30 3.33 -3.68 -0.06
N GLY A 31 3.11 -2.38 -0.26
CA GLY A 31 3.08 -1.43 0.83
C GLY A 31 1.87 -1.62 1.75
N LEU A 32 0.71 -2.00 1.22
CA LEU A 32 -0.44 -2.38 2.04
C LEU A 32 -0.12 -3.59 2.94
N HIS A 33 0.53 -4.64 2.40
CA HIS A 33 1.01 -5.76 3.22
C HIS A 33 2.04 -5.35 4.27
N TYR A 34 2.95 -4.45 3.91
CA TYR A 34 3.94 -3.93 4.85
C TYR A 34 3.23 -3.22 6.02
N LEU A 35 2.35 -2.27 5.72
CA LEU A 35 1.63 -1.47 6.72
C LEU A 35 0.69 -2.33 7.58
N ALA A 36 -0.05 -3.26 6.98
CA ALA A 36 -0.90 -4.20 7.71
C ALA A 36 -0.06 -5.07 8.68
N GLY A 37 1.12 -5.51 8.24
CA GLY A 37 2.04 -6.28 9.08
C GLY A 37 2.51 -5.51 10.32
N LEU A 38 2.79 -4.21 10.17
CA LEU A 38 3.18 -3.35 11.29
C LEU A 38 2.08 -3.22 12.35
N MET A 39 0.82 -3.36 11.97
CA MET A 39 -0.32 -3.21 12.89
C MET A 39 -0.56 -4.45 13.75
N THR A 40 0.04 -5.60 13.41
CA THR A 40 -0.25 -6.89 14.05
C THR A 40 0.81 -7.35 15.05
N GLN A 41 1.92 -6.61 15.16
CA GLN A 41 3.08 -7.01 15.95
C GLN A 41 3.22 -6.15 17.21
N GLU A 42 3.30 -6.80 18.38
CA GLU A 42 3.54 -6.13 19.66
C GLU A 42 4.96 -5.54 19.75
N GLU A 43 5.96 -6.26 19.20
CA GLU A 43 7.33 -5.78 19.02
C GLU A 43 7.78 -5.97 17.56
N ILE A 44 8.28 -4.90 16.94
CA ILE A 44 8.69 -4.89 15.53
C ILE A 44 10.20 -4.68 15.42
N ASP A 45 10.91 -5.69 14.92
CA ASP A 45 12.28 -5.50 14.40
C ASP A 45 12.21 -4.93 12.97
N PHE A 46 12.09 -3.62 12.88
CA PHE A 46 12.02 -2.89 11.60
C PHE A 46 13.19 -3.22 10.67
N LYS A 47 14.40 -3.44 11.21
CA LYS A 47 15.59 -3.74 10.40
C LYS A 47 15.44 -5.08 9.70
N THR A 48 14.89 -6.08 10.38
CA THR A 48 14.64 -7.40 9.80
C THR A 48 13.47 -7.37 8.81
N VAL A 49 12.38 -6.68 9.16
CA VAL A 49 11.22 -6.52 8.28
C VAL A 49 11.60 -5.78 7.00
N ASP A 50 12.22 -4.61 7.11
CA ASP A 50 12.67 -3.80 5.97
C ASP A 50 13.62 -4.59 5.07
N ARG A 51 14.57 -5.32 5.65
CA ARG A 51 15.50 -6.15 4.86
C ARG A 51 14.77 -7.22 4.07
N ALA A 52 13.75 -7.85 4.65
CA ALA A 52 12.96 -8.86 3.97
C ALA A 52 12.17 -8.29 2.79
N TYR A 53 11.52 -7.15 2.98
CA TYR A 53 10.79 -6.46 1.92
C TYR A 53 11.74 -5.91 0.84
N ASN A 54 12.82 -5.24 1.22
CA ASN A 54 13.83 -4.71 0.29
C ASN A 54 14.46 -5.81 -0.57
N ARG A 55 14.72 -6.99 0.01
CA ARG A 55 15.21 -8.13 -0.76
C ARG A 55 14.19 -8.53 -1.84
N PHE A 56 12.92 -8.64 -1.49
CA PHE A 56 11.88 -9.01 -2.46
C PHE A 56 11.71 -7.93 -3.54
N ILE A 57 11.62 -6.66 -3.14
CA ILE A 57 11.54 -5.51 -4.06
C ILE A 57 12.72 -5.52 -5.04
N TYR A 58 13.94 -5.74 -4.56
CA TYR A 58 15.13 -5.79 -5.41
C TYR A 58 15.04 -6.90 -6.46
N HIS A 59 14.57 -8.10 -6.08
CA HIS A 59 14.43 -9.20 -7.03
C HIS A 59 13.31 -8.97 -8.05
N THR A 60 12.24 -8.26 -7.68
CA THR A 60 11.07 -8.05 -8.55
C THR A 60 11.19 -6.81 -9.43
N LEU A 61 11.60 -5.67 -8.87
CA LEU A 61 11.67 -4.38 -9.57
C LEU A 61 13.10 -3.96 -9.95
N GLY A 62 14.11 -4.52 -9.30
CA GLY A 62 15.52 -4.20 -9.56
C GLY A 62 16.07 -3.04 -8.71
N LYS A 63 17.23 -2.52 -9.16
CA LYS A 63 17.96 -1.43 -8.50
C LYS A 63 17.14 -0.13 -8.50
N GLY A 64 17.25 0.64 -7.43
CA GLY A 64 16.54 1.93 -7.27
C GLY A 64 15.19 1.82 -6.57
N HIS A 65 14.77 0.61 -6.19
CA HIS A 65 13.54 0.38 -5.44
C HIS A 65 13.83 -0.17 -4.04
N SER A 66 13.11 0.37 -3.07
CA SER A 66 13.14 0.00 -1.66
C SER A 66 11.75 0.19 -1.04
N ILE A 67 11.53 -0.36 0.16
CA ILE A 67 10.29 -0.14 0.90
C ILE A 67 10.06 1.35 1.14
N ALA A 68 11.10 2.13 1.43
CA ALA A 68 10.99 3.58 1.55
C ALA A 68 10.49 4.24 0.25
N SER A 69 11.00 3.84 -0.92
CA SER A 69 10.51 4.36 -2.20
C SER A 69 9.07 3.95 -2.51
N VAL A 70 8.64 2.77 -2.04
CA VAL A 70 7.26 2.28 -2.17
C VAL A 70 6.33 3.13 -1.31
N LEU A 71 6.68 3.35 -0.05
CA LEU A 71 5.90 4.19 0.87
C LEU A 71 5.84 5.64 0.38
N GLN A 72 6.95 6.17 -0.15
CA GLN A 72 6.97 7.51 -0.76
C GLN A 72 6.05 7.59 -1.99
N PHE A 73 6.05 6.57 -2.86
CA PHE A 73 5.11 6.50 -3.99
C PHE A 73 3.66 6.49 -3.50
N MET A 74 3.37 5.69 -2.47
CA MET A 74 2.04 5.58 -1.86
C MET A 74 1.59 6.82 -1.10
N SER A 75 2.45 7.81 -0.86
CA SER A 75 2.09 9.10 -0.26
C SER A 75 1.85 10.20 -1.30
N GLY A 76 2.12 9.95 -2.57
CA GLY A 76 2.07 10.98 -3.63
C GLY A 76 0.88 10.83 -4.58
N GLU A 77 0.63 11.87 -5.37
CA GLU A 77 -0.43 11.91 -6.39
C GLU A 77 -0.37 10.75 -7.39
N LYS A 78 0.82 10.22 -7.67
CA LYS A 78 1.00 9.12 -8.64
C LYS A 78 0.33 7.81 -8.21
N VAL A 79 -0.05 7.66 -6.94
CA VAL A 79 -0.81 6.50 -6.47
C VAL A 79 -2.29 6.55 -6.88
N MET A 80 -2.81 7.74 -7.18
CA MET A 80 -4.25 7.98 -7.42
C MET A 80 -4.87 7.05 -8.48
N PRO A 81 -4.24 6.84 -9.66
CA PRO A 81 -4.79 5.92 -10.65
C PRO A 81 -4.94 4.48 -10.15
N THR A 82 -4.16 4.06 -9.14
CA THR A 82 -4.27 2.71 -8.56
C THR A 82 -5.35 2.67 -7.49
N VAL A 83 -5.40 3.63 -6.57
CA VAL A 83 -6.38 3.63 -5.46
C VAL A 83 -7.81 3.93 -5.92
N GLU A 84 -7.98 4.61 -7.05
CA GLU A 84 -9.29 4.85 -7.67
C GLU A 84 -9.69 3.76 -8.67
N SER A 85 -8.82 2.78 -8.95
CA SER A 85 -9.08 1.73 -9.92
C SER A 85 -9.91 0.60 -9.31
N ALA A 86 -11.17 0.47 -9.75
CA ALA A 86 -12.01 -0.66 -9.42
C ALA A 86 -11.35 -2.01 -9.79
N ARG A 87 -10.60 -2.05 -10.90
CA ARG A 87 -9.89 -3.27 -11.33
C ARG A 87 -8.76 -3.64 -10.37
N PHE A 88 -8.04 -2.65 -9.83
CA PHE A 88 -7.05 -2.91 -8.79
C PHE A 88 -7.76 -3.44 -7.53
N THR A 89 -8.85 -2.80 -7.10
CA THR A 89 -9.61 -3.22 -5.92
C THR A 89 -10.10 -4.67 -6.03
N ASP A 90 -10.67 -5.06 -7.19
CA ASP A 90 -11.17 -6.42 -7.42
C ASP A 90 -10.04 -7.45 -7.47
N ALA A 91 -8.93 -7.12 -8.15
CA ALA A 91 -7.76 -7.99 -8.21
C ALA A 91 -7.10 -8.14 -6.82
N PHE A 92 -6.99 -7.04 -6.07
CA PHE A 92 -6.42 -7.05 -4.73
C PHE A 92 -7.29 -7.86 -3.76
N ARG A 93 -8.62 -7.70 -3.80
CA ARG A 93 -9.54 -8.53 -3.01
C ARG A 93 -9.38 -10.02 -3.30
N SER A 94 -9.16 -10.38 -4.57
CA SER A 94 -9.04 -11.77 -5.01
C SER A 94 -7.71 -12.40 -4.60
N HIS A 95 -6.60 -11.66 -4.71
CA HIS A 95 -5.25 -12.20 -4.46
C HIS A 95 -4.75 -11.96 -3.03
N CYS A 96 -5.19 -10.90 -2.36
CA CYS A 96 -4.76 -10.48 -1.03
C CYS A 96 -5.93 -10.42 -0.03
N PRO A 97 -6.71 -11.51 0.15
CA PRO A 97 -7.94 -11.47 0.97
C PRO A 97 -7.68 -11.30 2.47
N ASP A 98 -6.43 -11.46 2.91
CA ASP A 98 -5.99 -11.21 4.29
C ASP A 98 -5.93 -9.73 4.66
N ILE A 99 -6.07 -8.82 3.69
CA ILE A 99 -6.16 -7.39 3.91
C ILE A 99 -7.55 -6.93 3.42
N PRO A 100 -8.48 -6.60 4.34
CA PRO A 100 -9.79 -6.09 3.97
C PRO A 100 -9.67 -4.81 3.14
N ILE A 101 -10.46 -4.68 2.07
CA ILE A 101 -10.46 -3.48 1.21
C ILE A 101 -10.82 -2.23 2.01
N GLU A 102 -11.70 -2.40 2.98
CA GLU A 102 -12.20 -1.37 3.88
C GLU A 102 -11.08 -0.79 4.78
N SER A 103 -9.98 -1.54 4.97
CA SER A 103 -8.81 -1.09 5.71
C SER A 103 -7.86 -0.21 4.89
N ILE A 104 -7.96 -0.20 3.55
CA ILE A 104 -7.02 0.51 2.67
C ILE A 104 -6.94 2.02 3.01
N PRO A 105 -8.06 2.76 3.20
CA PRO A 105 -7.98 4.17 3.57
C PRO A 105 -7.22 4.40 4.87
N PHE A 106 -7.41 3.54 5.88
CA PHE A 106 -6.69 3.62 7.14
C PHE A 106 -5.19 3.32 7.00
N LEU A 107 -4.82 2.31 6.20
CA LEU A 107 -3.41 2.00 5.96
C LEU A 107 -2.71 3.13 5.20
N LEU A 108 -3.38 3.75 4.23
CA LEU A 108 -2.86 4.92 3.51
C LEU A 108 -2.74 6.14 4.43
N GLU A 109 -3.71 6.36 5.32
CA GLU A 109 -3.63 7.39 6.37
C GLU A 109 -2.42 7.17 7.29
N LEU A 110 -2.17 5.93 7.73
CA LEU A 110 -1.00 5.57 8.53
C LEU A 110 0.30 5.95 7.80
N ASN A 111 0.39 5.62 6.51
CA ASN A 111 1.55 5.97 5.69
C ASN A 111 1.76 7.49 5.57
N LEU A 112 0.68 8.25 5.37
CA LEU A 112 0.71 9.72 5.36
C LEU A 112 1.17 10.29 6.71
N GLY A 113 0.69 9.73 7.83
CA GLY A 113 1.12 10.11 9.17
C GLY A 113 2.60 9.86 9.43
N VAL A 114 3.15 8.74 8.93
CA VAL A 114 4.60 8.48 8.99
C VAL A 114 5.37 9.50 8.15
N ALA A 115 4.91 9.83 6.95
CA ALA A 115 5.53 10.84 6.10
C ALA A 115 5.54 12.23 6.77
N LYS A 116 4.44 12.60 7.45
CA LYS A 116 4.38 13.80 8.29
C LYS A 116 5.41 13.76 9.41
N ASN A 117 5.49 12.67 10.16
CA ASN A 117 6.44 12.56 11.29
C ASN A 117 7.90 12.71 10.84
N ILE A 118 8.23 12.29 9.62
CA ILE A 118 9.57 12.44 9.04
C ILE A 118 9.81 13.85 8.49
N SER A 119 8.83 14.43 7.78
CA SER A 119 9.00 15.70 7.07
C SER A 119 8.66 16.94 7.89
N GLY A 120 7.83 16.80 8.94
CA GLY A 120 7.24 17.90 9.69
C GLY A 120 6.09 18.62 8.97
N LEU A 121 5.72 18.20 7.76
CA LEU A 121 4.68 18.83 6.95
C LEU A 121 3.35 18.09 7.07
N GLU A 122 2.25 18.84 7.03
CA GLU A 122 0.92 18.23 6.95
C GLU A 122 0.75 17.47 5.63
N PRO A 123 0.12 16.29 5.64
CA PRO A 123 -0.22 15.58 4.41
C PRO A 123 -1.25 16.38 3.61
N GLU A 124 -0.86 16.85 2.43
CA GLU A 124 -1.71 17.58 1.50
C GLU A 124 -1.76 16.90 0.14
N GLY A 125 -2.83 17.17 -0.62
CA GLY A 125 -2.97 16.73 -2.00
C GLY A 125 -4.00 15.62 -2.23
N PRO A 126 -4.11 15.11 -3.47
CA PRO A 126 -5.24 14.28 -3.91
C PRO A 126 -5.47 13.01 -3.07
N LEU A 127 -4.39 12.41 -2.56
CA LEU A 127 -4.48 11.22 -1.71
C LEU A 127 -5.06 11.55 -0.33
N ALA A 128 -4.60 12.64 0.31
CA ALA A 128 -5.12 13.07 1.60
C ALA A 128 -6.63 13.40 1.50
N ASP A 129 -7.03 14.10 0.43
CA ASP A 129 -8.43 14.39 0.14
C ASP A 129 -9.24 13.12 -0.08
N TRP A 130 -8.70 12.16 -0.85
CA TRP A 130 -9.34 10.88 -1.09
C TRP A 130 -9.55 10.10 0.20
N VAL A 131 -8.53 10.00 1.07
CA VAL A 131 -8.62 9.33 2.38
C VAL A 131 -9.72 9.99 3.24
N ALA A 132 -9.73 11.33 3.32
CA ALA A 132 -10.75 12.07 4.07
C ALA A 132 -12.18 11.77 3.56
N ARG A 133 -12.38 11.73 2.23
CA ARG A 133 -13.66 11.34 1.62
C ARG A 133 -14.08 9.92 1.97
N GLN A 134 -13.16 8.94 1.88
CA GLN A 134 -13.47 7.55 2.21
C GLN A 134 -13.89 7.38 3.67
N LYS A 135 -13.22 8.07 4.60
CA LYS A 135 -13.57 8.06 6.02
C LYS A 135 -14.94 8.70 6.29
N ALA A 136 -15.26 9.81 5.64
CA ALA A 136 -16.57 10.45 5.75
C ALA A 136 -17.70 9.53 5.25
N LEU A 137 -17.47 8.82 4.13
CA LEU A 137 -18.41 7.83 3.61
C LEU A 137 -18.62 6.67 4.60
N ALA A 138 -17.55 6.13 5.19
CA ALA A 138 -17.63 5.07 6.18
C ALA A 138 -18.38 5.52 7.45
N ALA A 139 -18.15 6.75 7.92
CA ALA A 139 -18.84 7.31 9.08
C ALA A 139 -20.34 7.56 8.83
N GLY A 140 -20.70 8.01 7.61
CA GLY A 140 -22.09 8.23 7.20
C GLY A 140 -22.90 6.94 7.03
N GLN A 141 -22.24 5.82 6.73
CA GLN A 141 -22.89 4.50 6.61
C GLN A 141 -23.19 3.83 7.96
N GLY A 142 -22.61 4.32 9.07
CA GLY A 142 -22.88 3.82 10.42
C GLY A 142 -24.06 4.51 11.14
N SER A 143 -24.78 5.40 10.46
CA SER A 143 -25.87 6.23 11.04
C SER A 143 -27.24 6.01 10.39
N ALA A 144 -27.45 4.89 9.69
CA ALA A 144 -28.71 4.53 9.02
C ALA A 144 -29.32 3.24 9.56
#